data_AF-A0A2J4QVB6-F1
#
_entry.id   AF-A0A2J4QVB6-F1
#
_cell.length_a   1.000
_cell.length_b   1.000
_cell.length_c   1.000
_cell.angle_alpha   90.00
_cell.angle_beta   90.00
_cell.angle_gamma   90.00
#
_symmetry.space_group_name_H-M   'P 1'
#
loop_
_entity.id
_entity.type
_entity.pdbx_description
1 polymer ?
#
loop_
_entity_poly.entity_id
_entity_poly.type
_entity_poly.pdbx_seq_one_letter_code
_entity_poly.pdbx_strand_id
1 'polypeptide(L)' 'MRVVILGSGVVGVASAWYLSQAGHEVTVIDRQPGPAEETSAANAGQISPGYAAPWAAPGVPLKAIKWMFQR' A
#
# COMPACT_ATOMS: atom_id res chain seq x y z
N MET A 1 -16.85 -7.71 14.32
CA MET A 1 -17.09 -6.29 13.92
C MET A 1 -17.17 -6.21 12.40
N ARG A 2 -17.87 -5.22 11.83
CA ARG A 2 -17.91 -4.96 10.38
C ARG A 2 -16.83 -3.95 10.00
N VAL A 3 -16.04 -4.24 8.98
CA VAL A 3 -14.96 -3.38 8.50
C VAL A 3 -15.09 -3.18 7.00
N VAL A 4 -15.06 -1.92 6.56
CA VAL A 4 -15.00 -1.57 5.14
C VAL A 4 -13.57 -1.14 4.81
N ILE A 5 -13.00 -1.73 3.77
CA ILE A 5 -11.70 -1.37 3.22
C ILE A 5 -11.91 -0.74 1.85
N LEU A 6 -11.34 0.45 1.66
CA LEU A 6 -11.36 1.16 0.37
C LEU A 6 -10.04 0.92 -0.34
N GLY A 7 -10.08 0.17 -1.44
CA GLY A 7 -8.93 -0.23 -2.23
C GLY A 7 -8.59 -1.72 -2.12
N SER A 8 -8.46 -2.38 -3.26
CA SER A 8 -8.09 -3.79 -3.45
C SER A 8 -6.67 -3.95 -4.03
N GLY A 9 -5.81 -2.96 -3.79
CA GLY A 9 -4.36 -3.12 -3.94
C GLY A 9 -3.76 -4.05 -2.87
N VAL A 10 -2.46 -4.34 -2.97
CA VAL A 10 -1.76 -5.33 -2.13
C VAL A 10 -1.97 -5.09 -0.62
N VAL A 11 -1.93 -3.83 -0.17
CA VAL A 11 -2.15 -3.46 1.24
C VAL A 11 -3.60 -3.73 1.67
N GLY A 12 -4.57 -3.38 0.83
CA GLY A 12 -5.99 -3.55 1.12
C GLY A 12 -6.38 -5.03 1.23
N VAL A 13 -5.95 -5.85 0.26
CA VAL A 13 -6.21 -7.30 0.25
C VAL A 13 -5.51 -7.99 1.42
N ALA A 14 -4.26 -7.65 1.72
CA ALA A 14 -3.55 -8.20 2.88
C ALA A 14 -4.28 -7.86 4.19
N SER A 15 -4.68 -6.60 4.36
CA SER A 15 -5.43 -6.16 5.54
C SER A 15 -6.76 -6.90 5.66
N ALA A 16 -7.50 -7.05 4.55
CA ALA A 16 -8.77 -7.78 4.51
C ALA A 16 -8.59 -9.23 4.95
N TRP A 17 -7.54 -9.90 4.49
CA TRP A 17 -7.23 -11.28 4.84
C TRP A 17 -6.98 -11.44 6.34
N TYR A 18 -6.09 -10.63 6.92
CA TYR A 18 -5.77 -10.71 8.35
C TYR A 18 -6.98 -10.37 9.23
N LEU A 19 -7.79 -9.37 8.84
CA LEU A 19 -9.02 -9.02 9.57
C LEU A 19 -10.09 -10.11 9.47
N SER A 20 -10.23 -10.74 8.30
CA SER A 20 -11.13 -11.89 8.14
C SER A 20 -10.68 -13.06 9.01
N GLN A 21 -9.38 -13.36 9.07
CA GLN A 21 -8.84 -14.40 9.95
C GLN A 21 -9.08 -14.10 11.44
N ALA A 22 -9.08 -12.83 11.83
CA ALA A 22 -9.41 -12.40 13.19
C ALA A 22 -10.93 -12.43 13.50
N GLY A 23 -11.77 -12.92 12.58
CA GLY A 23 -13.22 -13.06 12.80
C GLY A 23 -14.03 -11.79 12.51
N HIS A 24 -13.46 -10.82 11.78
CA HIS A 24 -14.21 -9.65 11.34
C HIS A 24 -14.96 -9.93 10.03
N GLU A 25 -16.14 -9.32 9.88
CA GLU A 25 -16.87 -9.28 8.62
C GLU A 25 -16.30 -8.14 7.79
N VAL A 26 -15.64 -8.45 6.67
CA VAL A 26 -14.89 -7.48 5.87
C VAL A 26 -15.55 -7.30 4.51
N THR A 27 -15.75 -6.05 4.11
CA THR A 27 -16.14 -5.68 2.74
C THR A 27 -15.03 -4.85 2.12
N VAL A 28 -14.54 -5.27 0.96
CA VAL A 28 -13.55 -4.51 0.18
C VAL A 28 -14.28 -3.84 -0.98
N ILE A 29 -14.07 -2.54 -1.15
CA ILE A 29 -14.63 -1.75 -2.25
C ILE A 29 -13.45 -1.17 -3.03
N ASP A 30 -13.43 -1.39 -4.35
CA ASP A 30 -12.48 -0.74 -5.25
C ASP A 30 -13.23 -0.01 -6.37
N ARG A 31 -12.59 1.01 -6.94
CA ARG A 31 -13.09 1.75 -8.09
C ARG A 31 -12.81 1.03 -9.42
N GLN A 32 -11.79 0.19 -9.46
CA GLN A 32 -11.39 -0.56 -10.63
C GLN A 32 -12.24 -1.83 -10.79
N PRO A 33 -12.41 -2.33 -12.02
CA PRO A 33 -13.15 -3.58 -12.29
C PRO A 33 -12.61 -4.81 -11.55
N GLY A 34 -11.31 -4.85 -11.29
CA GLY A 34 -10.63 -5.96 -10.63
C GLY A 34 -9.56 -5.51 -9.62
N PRO A 35 -9.05 -6.46 -8.81
CA PRO A 35 -8.04 -6.16 -7.82
C PRO A 35 -6.68 -5.87 -8.44
N ALA A 36 -5.89 -5.07 -7.75
CA ALA A 36 -4.51 -4.76 -8.11
C ALA A 36 -4.31 -4.19 -9.54
N GLU A 37 -5.26 -3.40 -10.07
CA GLU A 37 -5.17 -2.81 -11.42
C GLU A 37 -4.37 -1.50 -11.50
N GLU A 38 -3.87 -0.97 -10.37
CA GLU A 38 -3.08 0.28 -10.33
C GLU A 38 -1.64 0.05 -9.87
N THR A 39 -1.15 0.74 -8.83
CA THR A 39 0.25 0.62 -8.35
C THR A 39 0.66 -0.80 -7.97
N SER A 40 -0.31 -1.67 -7.63
CA SER A 40 -0.04 -3.08 -7.36
C SER A 40 0.09 -3.93 -8.63
N ALA A 41 -0.37 -3.44 -9.79
CA ALA A 41 -0.25 -4.13 -11.07
C ALA A 41 1.21 -4.17 -11.51
N ALA A 42 1.69 -5.36 -11.89
CA ALA A 42 3.00 -5.55 -12.52
C ALA A 42 4.17 -4.83 -11.80
N ASN A 43 4.13 -4.72 -10.47
CA ASN A 43 5.13 -4.01 -9.66
C ASN A 43 6.51 -4.73 -9.57
N ALA A 44 6.75 -5.71 -10.44
CA ALA A 44 7.93 -6.59 -10.49
C ALA A 44 8.21 -7.43 -9.23
N GLY A 45 7.40 -7.31 -8.18
CA GLY A 45 7.58 -8.07 -6.93
C GLY A 45 8.87 -7.75 -6.19
N GLN A 46 9.52 -6.61 -6.47
CA GLN A 46 10.78 -6.26 -5.81
C GLN A 46 10.54 -5.94 -4.33
N ILE A 47 11.24 -6.63 -3.45
CA ILE A 47 11.22 -6.37 -2.02
C ILE A 47 12.50 -5.62 -1.65
N SER A 48 12.36 -4.40 -1.13
CA SER A 48 13.48 -3.55 -0.67
C SER A 48 13.38 -3.31 0.85
N PRO A 49 13.99 -4.17 1.68
CA PRO A 49 13.89 -4.05 3.14
C PRO A 49 14.48 -2.75 3.71
N GLY A 50 15.44 -2.14 3.00
CA GLY A 50 16.09 -0.89 3.40
C GLY A 50 15.34 0.38 3.00
N TYR A 51 14.24 0.29 2.24
CA TYR A 51 13.51 1.45 1.73
C TYR A 51 12.01 1.15 1.56
N ALA A 52 11.25 1.29 2.65
CA ALA A 52 9.80 1.04 2.67
C ALA A 52 8.95 2.31 2.51
N ALA A 53 9.56 3.50 2.54
CA ALA A 53 8.82 4.75 2.43
C ALA A 53 8.40 5.01 0.96
N PRO A 54 7.14 5.41 0.69
CA PRO A 54 6.73 5.78 -0.65
C PRO A 54 7.56 6.96 -1.16
N TRP A 55 8.02 6.91 -2.42
CA TRP A 55 8.76 8.02 -3.00
C TRP A 55 7.93 9.31 -3.08
N ALA A 56 6.60 9.17 -3.21
CA ALA A 56 5.66 10.28 -3.21
C ALA A 56 5.14 10.67 -1.81
N ALA A 57 5.73 10.16 -0.73
CA ALA A 57 5.26 10.46 0.61
C ALA A 57 5.47 11.96 0.96
N PRO A 58 4.57 12.56 1.76
CA PRO A 58 4.77 13.91 2.28
C PRO A 58 6.15 14.07 2.94
N GLY A 59 6.88 15.11 2.54
CA GLY A 59 8.23 15.40 3.05
C GLY A 59 9.39 14.70 2.32
N VAL A 60 9.13 13.83 1.34
CA VAL A 60 10.20 13.25 0.50
C VAL A 60 10.97 14.31 -0.31
N PRO A 61 10.35 15.34 -0.91
CA PRO A 61 11.12 16.39 -1.61
C PRO A 61 12.13 17.11 -0.71
N LEU A 62 11.73 17.44 0.52
CA LEU A 62 12.62 18.06 1.51
C LEU A 62 13.76 17.12 1.93
N LYS A 63 13.45 15.83 2.13
CA LYS A 63 14.47 14.80 2.40
C LYS A 63 15.43 14.65 1.22
N ALA A 64 14.93 14.66 -0.01
CA ALA A 64 15.75 14.56 -1.21
C ALA A 64 16.73 15.73 -1.32
N ILE A 65 16.27 16.97 -1.07
CA ILE A 65 17.15 18.14 -0.99
C ILE A 65 18.21 17.93 0.09
N LYS A 66 17.82 17.53 1.29
CA LYS A 66 18.78 17.26 2.38
C LYS A 66 19.82 16.21 1.98
N TRP A 67 19.41 15.11 1.33
CA TRP A 67 20.31 14.05 0.87
C TRP A 67 21.33 14.55 -0.15
N MET A 68 20.95 15.45 -1.07
CA MET A 68 21.90 16.03 -2.02
C MET A 68 23.05 16.82 -1.35
N PHE A 69 22.84 17.32 -0.14
CA PHE A 69 23.84 18.06 0.62
C PHE A 69 24.42 17.28 1.82
N GLN A 70 24.03 16.02 2.02
CA GLN A 70 24.66 15.15 3.01
C GLN A 70 25.94 14.55 2.42
N ARG A 71 27.04 14.69 3.16
CA ARG A 71 28.32 14.03 2.88
C ARG A 71 28.35 12.66 3.54
#